data_AF-A0A349FFE5-F1
#
_entry.id   AF-A0A349FFE5-F1
#
_cell.length_a   1.000
_cell.length_b   1.000
_cell.length_c   1.000
_cell.angle_alpha   90.00
_cell.angle_beta   90.00
_cell.angle_gamma   90.00
#
_symmetry.space_group_name_H-M   'P 1'
#
loop_
_entity.id
_entity.type
_entity.pdbx_description
1 polymer ?
#
loop_
_entity_poly.entity_id
_entity_poly.type
_entity_poly.pdbx_seq_one_letter_code
_entity_poly.pdbx_strand_id
1 'polypeptide(L)' 'MNRKKRINQILKSKQKKMNAKLHTSNKPRYISKAERAKMEAEQQENAVSEQTEQEAQIAE' A
#
# COMPACT_ATOMS: atom_id res chain seq x y z
N MET A 1 -37.47 -9.33 17.07
CA MET A 1 -36.34 -8.39 17.23
C MET A 1 -36.84 -6.97 17.10
N ASN A 2 -36.61 -6.11 18.10
CA ASN A 2 -36.92 -4.69 18.00
C ASN A 2 -36.30 -4.07 16.74
N ARG A 3 -37.01 -3.14 16.09
CA ARG A 3 -36.59 -2.44 14.86
C ARG A 3 -35.13 -1.99 14.92
N LYS A 4 -34.71 -1.43 16.06
CA LYS A 4 -33.32 -1.01 16.35
C LYS A 4 -32.29 -2.14 16.19
N LYS A 5 -32.58 -3.34 16.70
CA LYS A 5 -31.68 -4.51 16.58
C LYS A 5 -31.54 -4.96 15.12
N ARG A 6 -32.65 -4.99 14.36
CA ARG A 6 -32.65 -5.37 12.95
C ARG A 6 -31.85 -4.40 12.08
N ILE A 7 -32.03 -3.09 12.27
CA ILE A 7 -31.27 -2.06 11.53
C ILE A 7 -29.77 -2.22 11.80
N ASN A 8 -29.37 -2.36 13.07
CA ASN A 8 -27.96 -2.53 13.43
C ASN A 8 -27.35 -3.80 12.82
N GLN A 9 -28.10 -4.90 12.78
CA GLN A 9 -27.65 -6.14 12.16
C GLN A 9 -27.43 -5.98 10.66
N ILE A 10 -28.35 -5.29 9.96
CA ILE A 10 -28.22 -4.98 8.53
C ILE A 10 -26.99 -4.10 8.27
N LEU A 11 -26.81 -3.02 9.02
CA LEU A 11 -25.66 -2.12 8.86
C LEU A 11 -24.33 -2.84 9.06
N LYS A 12 -24.21 -3.65 10.13
CA LYS A 12 -23.02 -4.47 10.38
C LYS A 12 -22.76 -5.47 9.24
N SER A 13 -23.81 -6.08 8.70
CA SER A 13 -23.66 -7.02 7.58
C SER A 13 -23.16 -6.32 6.31
N LYS A 14 -23.64 -5.11 6.02
CA LYS A 14 -23.19 -4.30 4.87
C LYS A 14 -21.74 -3.86 5.04
N GLN A 15 -21.37 -3.38 6.23
CA GLN A 15 -20.00 -2.99 6.55
C GLN A 15 -19.03 -4.16 6.38
N LYS A 16 -19.38 -5.34 6.91
CA LYS A 16 -18.58 -6.57 6.72
C LYS A 16 -18.41 -6.94 5.25
N LYS A 17 -19.47 -6.83 4.44
CA LYS A 17 -19.41 -7.10 2.99
C LYS A 17 -18.51 -6.13 2.23
N MET A 18 -18.48 -4.85 2.61
CA MET A 18 -17.55 -3.88 2.01
C MET A 18 -16.11 -4.16 2.42
N ASN A 19 -15.87 -4.38 3.72
CA ASN A 19 -14.52 -4.65 4.23
C ASN A 19 -13.93 -5.95 3.67
N ALA A 20 -14.77 -6.96 3.42
CA ALA A 20 -14.34 -8.21 2.79
C ALA A 20 -13.71 -8.00 1.40
N LYS A 21 -14.15 -6.97 0.66
CA LYS A 21 -13.59 -6.62 -0.65
C LYS A 21 -12.33 -5.77 -0.56
N LEU A 22 -12.07 -5.17 0.60
CA LEU A 22 -10.93 -4.29 0.85
C LEU A 22 -9.74 -5.02 1.50
N HIS A 23 -9.79 -6.35 1.63
CA HIS A 23 -8.68 -7.12 2.15
C HIS A 23 -7.49 -7.09 1.20
N THR A 24 -6.56 -6.19 1.47
CA THR A 24 -5.20 -6.26 0.98
C THR A 24 -4.41 -7.18 1.93
N SER A 25 -3.63 -8.11 1.38
CA SER A 25 -2.71 -8.88 2.20
C SER A 25 -1.57 -7.97 2.66
N ASN A 26 -1.23 -7.97 3.95
CA ASN A 26 -0.01 -7.32 4.46
C ASN A 26 1.30 -7.94 3.94
N LYS A 27 1.22 -8.98 3.10
CA LYS A 27 2.37 -9.60 2.47
C LYS A 27 2.74 -8.78 1.24
N PRO A 28 4.03 -8.46 1.03
CA PRO A 28 4.47 -7.90 -0.23
C PRO A 28 4.09 -8.90 -1.34
N ARG A 29 3.57 -8.38 -2.45
CA ARG A 29 3.29 -9.18 -3.63
C ARG A 29 4.58 -9.91 -4.03
N TYR A 30 4.50 -11.21 -4.30
CA TYR A 30 5.66 -11.91 -4.84
C TYR A 30 5.94 -11.36 -6.24
N ILE A 31 7.18 -10.97 -6.45
CA ILE A 31 7.69 -10.39 -7.68
C ILE A 31 8.83 -11.30 -8.13
N SER A 32 8.90 -11.59 -9.43
CA SER A 32 9.90 -12.53 -9.95
C SER A 32 11.33 -12.00 -9.71
N LYS A 33 12.34 -12.89 -9.75
CA LYS A 33 13.75 -12.47 -9.55
C LYS A 33 14.18 -11.37 -10.53
N ALA A 34 13.71 -11.44 -11.77
CA ALA A 34 14.00 -10.45 -12.80
C ALA A 34 13.36 -9.09 -12.51
N GLU A 35 12.10 -9.07 -12.08
CA GLU A 35 11.40 -7.83 -11.71
C GLU A 35 11.94 -7.22 -10.41
N ARG A 36 12.39 -8.05 -9.45
CA ARG A 36 13.05 -7.54 -8.24
C ARG A 36 14.38 -6.86 -8.57
N ALA A 37 15.19 -7.44 -9.45
CA ALA A 37 16.44 -6.81 -9.89
C ALA A 37 16.21 -5.48 -10.63
N LYS A 38 15.14 -5.37 -11.44
CA LYS A 38 14.77 -4.12 -12.10
C LYS A 38 14.37 -3.02 -11.11
N MET A 39 13.54 -3.35 -10.11
CA MET A 39 13.16 -2.37 -9.08
C MET A 39 14.33 -1.96 -8.20
N GLU A 40 15.25 -2.88 -7.88
CA GLU A 40 16.46 -2.53 -7.11
C GLU A 40 17.39 -1.61 -7.89
N ALA A 41 17.55 -1.81 -9.21
CA ALA A 41 18.31 -0.93 -10.07
C ALA A 41 17.66 0.46 -10.21
N GLU A 42 16.34 0.53 -10.43
CA GLU A 42 15.60 1.80 -10.48
C GLU A 42 15.63 2.54 -9.13
N GLN A 43 15.60 1.82 -8.00
CA GLN A 43 15.75 2.42 -6.67
C GLN A 43 17.17 2.93 -6.43
N GLN A 44 18.19 2.25 -6.93
CA GLN A 44 19.58 2.72 -6.85
C GLN A 44 19.80 3.97 -7.70
N GLU A 45 19.26 4.01 -8.93
CA GLU A 45 19.35 5.20 -9.78
C GLU A 45 18.65 6.41 -9.13
N ASN A 46 17.44 6.22 -8.58
CA ASN A 46 16.72 7.28 -7.88
C ASN A 46 17.43 7.72 -6.59
N ALA A 47 18.01 6.79 -5.82
CA ALA A 47 18.76 7.14 -4.62
C ALA A 47 20.04 7.94 -4.95
N VAL A 48 20.71 7.61 -6.06
CA VAL A 48 21.89 8.35 -6.53
C VAL A 48 21.49 9.75 -7.00
N SER A 49 20.38 9.88 -7.76
CA SER A 49 19.90 11.22 -8.16
C SER A 49 19.51 12.08 -6.97
N GLU A 50 18.78 11.51 -6.00
CA GLU A 50 18.39 12.23 -4.78
C GLU A 50 19.60 12.63 -3.92
N GLN A 51 20.64 11.80 -3.85
CA GLN A 51 21.89 12.13 -3.16
C GLN A 51 22.66 13.26 -3.86
N THR A 52 22.75 13.22 -5.20
CA THR A 52 23.39 14.31 -5.96
C THR A 52 22.64 15.63 -5.86
N GLU A 53 21.31 15.60 -5.77
CA GLU A 53 20.48 16.79 -5.58
C GLU A 53 20.61 17.36 -4.16
N GLN A 54 20.72 16.50 -3.14
CA GLN A 54 20.93 16.92 -1.75
C GLN A 54 22.34 17.51 -1.55
N GLU A 55 23.37 16.93 -2.13
CA GLU A 55 24.74 17.47 -2.07
C GLU A 55 24.86 18.82 -2.79
N ALA A 56 24.15 19.01 -3.91
CA ALA A 56 24.13 20.28 -4.63
C ALA A 56 23.42 21.40 -3.84
N GLN A 57 22.36 21.09 -3.09
CA GLN A 57 21.63 22.07 -2.26
C GLN A 57 22.35 22.47 -0.98
N ILE A 58 23.29 21.63 -0.49
CA ILE A 58 24.10 21.94 0.70
C ILE A 58 25.32 22.80 0.34
N ALA A 59 25.73 22.80 -0.93
CA ALA A 59 26.89 23.54 -1.44
C ALA A 59 26.57 24.95 -1.97
N GLU A 60 25.29 25.35 -2.00
CA GLU A 60 24.81 26.72 -2.25
C GLU A 60 24.54 27.46 -0.93
#